data_AF-A0A3D2RTQ3-F1
#
_entry.id   AF-A0A3D2RTQ3-F1
#
_cell.length_a   1.000
_cell.length_b   1.000
_cell.length_c   1.000
_cell.angle_alpha   90.00
_cell.angle_beta   90.00
_cell.angle_gamma   90.00
#
_symmetry.space_group_name_H-M   'P 1'
#
loop_
_entity.id
_entity.type
_entity.pdbx_description
1 polymer ?
#
loop_
_entity_poly.entity_id
_entity_poly.type
_entity_poly.pdbx_seq_one_letter_code
_entity_poly.pdbx_strand_id
1 'polypeptide(L)'
;MVDYMWHISEDDLESIAIGAGILGTGGGGNPYIGMLRARQMIRENGPVKVLSHDELDENDNIVCVGGIGAPTVGIEKVRDKQSYYALKAIEDFTGKKATAIISNEIGGSNSLEPIIPASLAGLPIVDADGMGRAYPEVQMKTYFVYGVPSYPMAVCDEKGNTALITEALDAKWVERMARAVTIQMGGVACYALAPMTAHQVQTTAVLDSLSLVKRLGDAVRNARTTHEDPIEALLDVHPGKVLFQGKIVDLDRQTTAGFARGQVVIEGTDQFESDKLTIEFQNENLIARLNSEIICIVPDLICIVDSERGEPITTELLRYGFRVTVLGFPGPDLWKTPEGLATAGPSAFGYDVEYSDLELT
;
A
#
# COMPACT_ATOMS: atom_id res chain seq x y z
N MET A 1 -21.21 -21.92 -4.29
CA MET A 1 -20.79 -20.90 -5.26
C MET A 1 -20.62 -19.64 -4.45
N VAL A 2 -19.38 -19.29 -4.13
CA VAL A 2 -19.08 -17.99 -3.52
C VAL A 2 -19.31 -16.97 -4.63
N ASP A 3 -20.10 -15.94 -4.36
CA ASP A 3 -20.32 -14.85 -5.32
C ASP A 3 -19.01 -14.06 -5.37
N TYR A 4 -18.17 -14.32 -6.39
CA TYR A 4 -16.81 -13.77 -6.51
C TYR A 4 -16.78 -12.30 -6.96
N MET A 5 -17.96 -11.71 -7.18
CA MET A 5 -18.12 -10.32 -7.57
C MET A 5 -18.84 -9.54 -6.47
N TRP A 6 -18.20 -8.50 -5.94
CA TRP A 6 -18.81 -7.56 -5.02
C TRP A 6 -18.62 -6.13 -5.51
N HIS A 7 -19.35 -5.19 -4.91
CA HIS A 7 -19.25 -3.77 -5.26
C HIS A 7 -18.75 -3.00 -4.05
N ILE A 8 -17.75 -2.14 -4.27
CA ILE A 8 -17.32 -1.16 -3.29
C ILE A 8 -18.41 -0.10 -3.19
N SER A 9 -19.16 -0.14 -2.10
CA SER A 9 -20.11 0.89 -1.71
C SER A 9 -19.46 1.90 -0.77
N GLU A 10 -20.18 2.96 -0.42
CA GLU A 10 -19.70 3.95 0.55
C GLU A 10 -19.43 3.34 1.93
N ASP A 11 -20.20 2.33 2.33
CA ASP A 11 -20.08 1.67 3.63
C ASP A 11 -18.83 0.78 3.72
N ASP A 12 -18.37 0.26 2.59
CA ASP A 12 -17.16 -0.58 2.52
C ASP A 12 -15.88 0.24 2.63
N LEU A 13 -15.92 1.53 2.30
CA LEU A 13 -14.73 2.38 2.24
C LEU A 13 -14.02 2.52 3.59
N GLU A 14 -14.77 2.56 4.69
CA GLU A 14 -14.17 2.63 6.02
C GLU A 14 -13.40 1.35 6.36
N SER A 15 -13.98 0.19 6.03
CA SER A 15 -13.31 -1.10 6.20
C SER A 15 -12.06 -1.20 5.33
N ILE A 16 -12.15 -0.85 4.05
CA ILE A 16 -10.99 -0.87 3.14
C ILE A 16 -9.90 0.08 3.66
N ALA A 17 -10.26 1.29 4.11
CA ALA A 17 -9.29 2.26 4.64
C ALA A 17 -8.57 1.74 5.90
N ILE A 18 -9.29 1.09 6.82
CA ILE A 18 -8.69 0.50 8.03
C ILE A 18 -7.74 -0.63 7.63
N GLY A 19 -8.21 -1.64 6.88
CA GLY A 19 -7.37 -2.78 6.50
C GLY A 19 -6.17 -2.37 5.65
N ALA A 20 -6.35 -1.45 4.71
CA ALA A 20 -5.26 -0.90 3.88
C ALA A 20 -4.25 -0.13 4.71
N GLY A 21 -4.70 0.64 5.71
CA GLY A 21 -3.77 1.31 6.62
C GLY A 21 -2.97 0.33 7.46
N ILE A 22 -3.57 -0.79 7.87
CA ILE A 22 -2.89 -1.84 8.65
C ILE A 22 -1.83 -2.51 7.78
N LEU A 23 -2.20 -3.07 6.63
CA LEU A 23 -1.26 -3.77 5.74
C LEU A 23 -0.30 -2.81 5.00
N GLY A 24 -0.56 -1.51 5.04
CA GLY A 24 0.33 -0.48 4.48
C GLY A 24 1.64 -0.32 5.23
N THR A 25 1.87 -1.00 6.36
CA THR A 25 3.13 -0.95 7.12
C THR A 25 3.57 0.47 7.47
N GLY A 26 2.61 1.33 7.80
CA GLY A 26 2.84 2.74 8.07
C GLY A 26 2.92 3.65 6.84
N GLY A 27 2.95 3.12 5.62
CA GLY A 27 3.05 3.89 4.38
C GLY A 27 1.84 3.80 3.46
N GLY A 28 2.06 3.99 2.16
CA GLY A 28 1.00 4.09 1.13
C GLY A 28 0.12 5.35 1.21
N GLY A 29 0.48 6.29 2.09
CA GLY A 29 -0.21 7.55 2.32
C GLY A 29 -1.45 7.43 3.20
N ASN A 30 -2.04 8.56 3.55
CA ASN A 30 -3.10 8.60 4.56
C ASN A 30 -4.42 7.96 4.08
N PRO A 31 -4.86 6.82 4.66
CA PRO A 31 -6.03 6.09 4.19
C PRO A 31 -7.33 6.91 4.33
N TYR A 32 -7.45 7.76 5.36
CA TYR A 32 -8.63 8.61 5.54
C TYR A 32 -8.80 9.61 4.38
N ILE A 33 -7.72 10.24 3.92
CA ILE A 33 -7.78 11.16 2.77
C ILE A 33 -8.13 10.39 1.47
N GLY A 34 -7.53 9.21 1.26
CA GLY A 34 -7.89 8.34 0.14
C GLY A 34 -9.38 7.97 0.15
N MET A 35 -9.90 7.64 1.34
CA MET A 35 -11.30 7.25 1.56
C MET A 35 -12.27 8.38 1.22
N LEU A 36 -11.97 9.62 1.64
CA LEU A 36 -12.81 10.77 1.32
C LEU A 36 -12.91 11.02 -0.19
N ARG A 37 -11.78 10.86 -0.92
CA ARG A 37 -11.76 11.01 -2.38
C ARG A 37 -12.55 9.90 -3.07
N ALA A 38 -12.33 8.65 -2.66
CA ALA A 38 -13.09 7.51 -3.17
C ALA A 38 -14.60 7.63 -2.89
N ARG A 39 -14.97 8.10 -1.69
CA ARG A 39 -16.36 8.37 -1.30
C ARG A 39 -17.03 9.38 -2.21
N GLN A 40 -16.35 10.47 -2.54
CA GLN A 40 -16.89 11.46 -3.46
C GLN A 40 -17.18 10.83 -4.83
N MET A 41 -16.27 10.00 -5.36
CA MET A 41 -16.46 9.34 -6.65
C MET A 41 -17.61 8.34 -6.64
N ILE A 42 -17.75 7.54 -5.57
CA ILE A 42 -18.87 6.60 -5.42
C ILE A 42 -20.21 7.33 -5.30
N ARG A 43 -20.27 8.46 -4.59
CA ARG A 43 -21.50 9.26 -4.50
C ARG A 43 -21.91 9.87 -5.84
N GLU A 44 -20.94 10.27 -6.65
CA GLU A 44 -21.19 10.89 -7.97
C GLU A 44 -21.56 9.88 -9.05
N ASN A 45 -20.89 8.71 -9.09
CA ASN A 45 -20.99 7.78 -10.22
C ASN A 45 -21.52 6.39 -9.83
N GLY A 46 -21.73 6.13 -8.54
CA GLY A 46 -22.20 4.84 -8.02
C GLY A 46 -21.08 3.90 -7.56
N PRO A 47 -21.47 2.73 -6.99
CA PRO A 47 -20.53 1.71 -6.51
C PRO A 47 -19.61 1.18 -7.63
N VAL A 48 -18.38 0.82 -7.26
CA VAL A 48 -17.40 0.26 -8.20
C VAL A 48 -17.33 -1.25 -8.07
N LYS A 49 -17.42 -1.97 -9.19
CA LYS A 49 -17.32 -3.43 -9.22
C LYS A 49 -15.89 -3.88 -8.88
N VAL A 50 -15.76 -4.87 -8.02
CA VAL A 50 -14.54 -5.67 -7.83
C VAL A 50 -14.67 -6.96 -8.64
N LEU A 51 -13.62 -7.26 -9.40
CA LEU A 51 -13.52 -8.42 -10.29
C LEU A 51 -12.45 -9.37 -9.73
N SER A 52 -12.78 -10.65 -9.62
CA SER A 52 -11.76 -11.64 -9.26
C SER A 52 -10.73 -11.78 -10.38
N HIS A 53 -9.48 -12.07 -10.03
CA HIS A 53 -8.43 -12.34 -11.01
C HIS A 53 -8.75 -13.56 -11.90
N ASP A 54 -9.60 -14.48 -11.43
CA ASP A 54 -10.05 -15.67 -12.18
C ASP A 54 -11.08 -15.35 -13.26
N GLU A 55 -11.70 -14.16 -13.20
CA GLU A 55 -12.69 -13.70 -14.18
C GLU A 55 -12.07 -12.84 -15.30
N LEU A 56 -10.74 -12.67 -15.29
CA LEU A 56 -10.03 -11.93 -16.33
C LEU A 56 -9.93 -12.74 -17.63
N ASP A 57 -10.31 -12.11 -18.74
CA ASP A 57 -10.24 -12.67 -20.07
C ASP A 57 -8.87 -12.42 -20.72
N GLU A 58 -8.45 -13.29 -21.66
CA GLU A 58 -7.17 -13.13 -22.38
C GLU A 58 -7.04 -11.79 -23.14
N ASN A 59 -8.16 -11.16 -23.48
CA ASN A 59 -8.21 -9.88 -24.20
C ASN A 59 -8.27 -8.65 -23.27
N ASP A 60 -8.29 -8.86 -21.95
CA ASP A 60 -8.32 -7.77 -20.99
C ASP A 60 -7.02 -6.96 -21.01
N ASN A 61 -7.19 -5.65 -20.85
CA ASN A 61 -6.12 -4.67 -20.73
C ASN A 61 -6.22 -4.08 -19.32
N ILE A 62 -5.43 -4.60 -18.39
CA ILE A 62 -5.48 -4.23 -16.98
C ILE A 62 -4.46 -3.12 -16.74
N VAL A 63 -4.92 -1.93 -16.37
CA VAL A 63 -4.04 -0.77 -16.11
C VAL A 63 -3.81 -0.61 -14.62
N CYS A 64 -2.54 -0.68 -14.22
CA CYS A 64 -2.12 -0.35 -12.86
C CYS A 64 -2.08 1.17 -12.67
N VAL A 65 -2.69 1.64 -11.58
CA VAL A 65 -2.67 3.05 -11.17
C VAL A 65 -2.22 3.19 -9.72
N GLY A 66 -1.63 4.33 -9.39
CA GLY A 66 -1.23 4.64 -8.02
C GLY A 66 -0.80 6.07 -7.81
N GLY A 67 -0.62 6.46 -6.55
CA GLY A 67 0.02 7.69 -6.16
C GLY A 67 1.53 7.54 -6.06
N ILE A 68 2.26 8.62 -6.37
CA ILE A 68 3.70 8.77 -6.13
C ILE A 68 3.93 10.07 -5.36
N GLY A 69 4.99 10.11 -4.57
CA GLY A 69 5.41 11.31 -3.82
C GLY A 69 5.59 11.05 -2.32
N ALA A 70 5.74 12.14 -1.57
CA ALA A 70 5.94 12.06 -0.12
C ALA A 70 4.59 12.04 0.62
N PRO A 71 4.33 11.03 1.49
CA PRO A 71 3.11 10.98 2.31
C PRO A 71 2.87 12.27 3.14
N THR A 72 3.95 12.84 3.67
CA THR A 72 3.91 14.10 4.45
C THR A 72 3.43 15.30 3.65
N VAL A 73 3.63 15.31 2.32
CA VAL A 73 3.09 16.34 1.42
C VAL A 73 1.66 16.00 1.05
N GLY A 74 1.33 14.72 0.83
CA GLY A 74 0.00 14.26 0.43
C GLY A 74 -1.11 14.55 1.44
N ILE A 75 -0.77 14.73 2.72
CA ILE A 75 -1.73 15.15 3.75
C ILE A 75 -2.10 16.64 3.68
N GLU A 76 -1.23 17.48 3.11
CA GLU A 76 -1.48 18.93 2.94
C GLU A 76 -1.97 19.26 1.53
N LYS A 77 -1.42 18.57 0.53
CA LYS A 77 -1.71 18.72 -0.90
C LYS A 77 -2.53 17.54 -1.39
N VAL A 78 -3.82 17.57 -1.09
CA VAL A 78 -4.77 16.51 -1.45
C VAL A 78 -4.83 16.35 -2.98
N ARG A 79 -4.70 15.09 -3.43
CA ARG A 79 -4.84 14.73 -4.84
C ARG A 79 -6.30 14.84 -5.30
N ASP A 80 -6.51 15.08 -6.59
CA ASP A 80 -7.82 15.13 -7.24
C ASP A 80 -7.99 13.91 -8.18
N LYS A 81 -8.21 14.11 -9.48
CA LYS A 81 -8.50 13.06 -10.49
C LYS A 81 -7.27 12.65 -11.31
N GLN A 82 -6.05 12.90 -10.83
CA GLN A 82 -4.83 12.70 -11.62
C GLN A 82 -4.62 11.26 -12.09
N SER A 83 -5.03 10.26 -11.31
CA SER A 83 -4.95 8.84 -11.70
C SER A 83 -5.81 8.53 -12.92
N TYR A 84 -6.97 9.20 -13.07
CA TYR A 84 -7.78 9.12 -14.28
C TYR A 84 -7.10 9.78 -15.48
N TYR A 85 -6.47 10.95 -15.30
CA TYR A 85 -5.74 11.59 -16.39
C TYR A 85 -4.50 10.79 -16.81
N ALA A 86 -3.82 10.15 -15.86
CA ALA A 86 -2.70 9.25 -16.15
C ALA A 86 -3.16 8.01 -16.93
N LEU A 87 -4.30 7.42 -16.54
CA LEU A 87 -4.94 6.34 -17.30
C LEU A 87 -5.22 6.78 -18.75
N LYS A 88 -5.85 7.95 -18.95
CA LYS A 88 -6.12 8.47 -20.30
C LYS A 88 -4.86 8.71 -21.12
N ALA A 89 -3.81 9.26 -20.52
CA ALA A 89 -2.53 9.47 -21.19
C ALA A 89 -1.89 8.13 -21.65
N ILE A 90 -1.97 7.08 -20.85
CA ILE A 90 -1.51 5.74 -21.26
C ILE A 90 -2.39 5.16 -22.37
N GLU A 91 -3.71 5.27 -22.26
CA GLU A 91 -4.63 4.78 -23.30
C GLU A 91 -4.34 5.44 -24.65
N ASP A 92 -4.13 6.76 -24.65
CA ASP A 92 -3.88 7.54 -25.86
C ASP A 92 -2.49 7.24 -26.45
N PHE A 93 -1.47 7.07 -25.61
CA PHE A 93 -0.12 6.74 -26.06
C PHE A 93 -0.01 5.31 -26.62
N THR A 94 -0.63 4.33 -25.95
CA THR A 94 -0.54 2.92 -26.33
C THR A 94 -1.56 2.50 -27.38
N GLY A 95 -2.64 3.28 -27.57
CA GLY A 95 -3.79 2.91 -28.39
C GLY A 95 -4.65 1.78 -27.80
N LYS A 96 -4.40 1.37 -26.56
CA LYS A 96 -5.13 0.30 -25.86
C LYS A 96 -6.03 0.89 -24.78
N LYS A 97 -7.32 0.56 -24.81
CA LYS A 97 -8.29 0.96 -23.78
C LYS A 97 -8.27 -0.01 -22.62
N ALA A 98 -8.32 0.51 -21.40
CA ALA A 98 -8.38 -0.33 -20.21
C ALA A 98 -9.74 -1.03 -20.13
N THR A 99 -9.73 -2.30 -19.74
CA THR A 99 -10.95 -3.07 -19.43
C THR A 99 -11.13 -3.28 -17.93
N ALA A 100 -10.03 -3.17 -17.16
CA ALA A 100 -10.04 -3.17 -15.70
C ALA A 100 -8.90 -2.31 -15.16
N ILE A 101 -9.04 -1.87 -13.91
CA ILE A 101 -8.01 -1.16 -13.15
C ILE A 101 -7.45 -2.10 -12.08
N ILE A 102 -6.16 -2.02 -11.79
CA ILE A 102 -5.54 -2.74 -10.68
C ILE A 102 -4.75 -1.78 -9.80
N SER A 103 -4.70 -2.05 -8.49
CA SER A 103 -3.91 -1.22 -7.59
C SER A 103 -2.41 -1.40 -7.86
N ASN A 104 -1.66 -0.32 -7.65
CA ASN A 104 -0.22 -0.41 -7.45
C ASN A 104 0.11 -1.27 -6.23
N GLU A 105 -0.55 -0.99 -5.12
CA GLU A 105 -0.23 -1.56 -3.82
C GLU A 105 -1.48 -1.63 -2.93
N ILE A 106 -1.48 -2.58 -1.99
CA ILE A 106 -2.38 -2.56 -0.84
C ILE A 106 -1.65 -1.93 0.35
N GLY A 107 -1.76 -0.61 0.42
CA GLY A 107 -1.27 0.22 1.52
C GLY A 107 -1.89 1.61 1.53
N GLY A 108 -2.43 2.01 2.68
CA GLY A 108 -2.86 3.38 2.95
C GLY A 108 -3.85 3.94 1.91
N SER A 109 -3.58 5.17 1.46
CA SER A 109 -4.37 5.87 0.43
C SER A 109 -4.30 5.23 -0.96
N ASN A 110 -3.20 4.55 -1.28
CA ASN A 110 -3.00 3.96 -2.59
C ASN A 110 -3.96 2.80 -2.87
N SER A 111 -4.38 2.05 -1.84
CA SER A 111 -5.43 1.01 -1.99
C SER A 111 -6.77 1.55 -2.46
N LEU A 112 -7.04 2.82 -2.20
CA LEU A 112 -8.30 3.50 -2.53
C LEU A 112 -8.18 4.32 -3.83
N GLU A 113 -6.97 4.59 -4.29
CA GLU A 113 -6.71 5.36 -5.51
C GLU A 113 -7.38 4.75 -6.75
N PRO A 114 -7.37 3.42 -6.99
CA PRO A 114 -8.03 2.79 -8.15
C PRO A 114 -9.52 3.09 -8.28
N ILE A 115 -10.21 3.39 -7.18
CA ILE A 115 -11.64 3.71 -7.17
C ILE A 115 -11.92 4.96 -8.01
N ILE A 116 -10.99 5.91 -8.05
CA ILE A 116 -11.16 7.17 -8.76
C ILE A 116 -11.25 6.98 -10.28
N PRO A 117 -10.23 6.42 -10.96
CA PRO A 117 -10.32 6.16 -12.40
C PRO A 117 -11.37 5.10 -12.73
N ALA A 118 -11.55 4.07 -11.89
CA ALA A 118 -12.55 3.03 -12.10
C ALA A 118 -13.98 3.61 -12.12
N SER A 119 -14.31 4.43 -11.13
CA SER A 119 -15.60 5.13 -11.03
C SER A 119 -15.86 6.07 -12.21
N LEU A 120 -14.87 6.86 -12.61
CA LEU A 120 -15.00 7.80 -13.74
C LEU A 120 -15.04 7.12 -15.12
N ALA A 121 -14.38 5.97 -15.26
CA ALA A 121 -14.33 5.22 -16.52
C ALA A 121 -15.44 4.16 -16.63
N GLY A 122 -16.16 3.86 -15.54
CA GLY A 122 -17.10 2.74 -15.48
C GLY A 122 -16.42 1.37 -15.61
N LEU A 123 -15.21 1.25 -15.07
CA LEU A 123 -14.39 0.02 -15.14
C LEU A 123 -14.38 -0.70 -13.78
N PRO A 124 -14.27 -2.05 -13.78
CA PRO A 124 -14.03 -2.80 -12.55
C PRO A 124 -12.60 -2.61 -12.03
N ILE A 125 -12.42 -2.90 -10.73
CA ILE A 125 -11.10 -3.05 -10.10
C ILE A 125 -10.82 -4.54 -9.92
N VAL A 126 -9.64 -4.99 -10.33
CA VAL A 126 -9.18 -6.36 -10.07
C VAL A 126 -8.83 -6.51 -8.59
N ASP A 127 -9.28 -7.59 -7.95
CA ASP A 127 -8.93 -7.95 -6.58
C ASP A 127 -7.49 -8.49 -6.49
N ALA A 128 -6.54 -7.60 -6.70
CA ALA A 128 -5.12 -7.85 -6.62
C ALA A 128 -4.34 -6.53 -6.58
N ASP A 129 -3.06 -6.61 -6.22
CA ASP A 129 -2.14 -5.49 -6.30
C ASP A 129 -0.69 -5.92 -6.57
N GLY A 130 0.22 -4.95 -6.70
CA GLY A 130 1.60 -5.18 -7.09
C GLY A 130 2.56 -5.38 -5.93
N MET A 131 2.09 -5.38 -4.68
CA MET A 131 2.94 -5.37 -3.50
C MET A 131 2.44 -6.21 -2.31
N GLY A 132 1.13 -6.34 -2.07
CA GLY A 132 0.53 -6.97 -0.88
C GLY A 132 0.78 -6.22 0.44
N ARG A 133 1.54 -5.12 0.37
CA ARG A 133 1.87 -4.15 1.42
C ARG A 133 2.23 -2.83 0.72
N ALA A 134 2.69 -1.82 1.44
CA ALA A 134 3.35 -0.68 0.80
C ALA A 134 4.87 -0.87 0.73
N TYR A 135 5.46 -0.26 -0.31
CA TYR A 135 6.90 -0.03 -0.45
C TYR A 135 7.15 1.39 -0.97
N PRO A 136 8.33 1.99 -0.71
CA PRO A 136 8.51 3.42 -0.94
C PRO A 136 8.70 3.81 -2.42
N GLU A 137 9.06 2.86 -3.28
CA GLU A 137 9.48 3.11 -4.66
C GLU A 137 8.60 2.36 -5.67
N VAL A 138 8.27 3.02 -6.79
CA VAL A 138 7.45 2.44 -7.87
C VAL A 138 8.08 1.18 -8.44
N GLN A 139 9.41 1.08 -8.44
CA GLN A 139 10.14 -0.10 -8.91
C GLN A 139 9.92 -1.35 -8.06
N MET A 140 9.51 -1.20 -6.80
CA MET A 140 9.24 -2.30 -5.86
C MET A 140 7.84 -2.88 -6.07
N LYS A 141 7.57 -3.36 -7.29
CA LYS A 141 6.35 -4.11 -7.61
C LYS A 141 6.69 -5.51 -8.09
N THR A 142 5.92 -6.50 -7.62
CA THR A 142 6.02 -7.89 -8.07
C THR A 142 5.84 -8.00 -9.58
N TYR A 143 5.00 -7.17 -10.20
CA TYR A 143 4.85 -7.09 -11.66
C TYR A 143 6.22 -6.99 -12.36
N PHE A 144 7.06 -6.06 -11.91
CA PHE A 144 8.36 -5.77 -12.54
C PHE A 144 9.41 -6.82 -12.19
N VAL A 145 9.36 -7.34 -10.96
CA VAL A 145 10.20 -8.47 -10.53
C VAL A 145 10.03 -9.65 -11.47
N TYR A 146 8.79 -9.92 -11.90
CA TYR A 146 8.45 -11.05 -12.76
C TYR A 146 8.24 -10.67 -14.24
N GLY A 147 8.89 -9.59 -14.69
CA GLY A 147 9.10 -9.33 -16.11
C GLY A 147 8.00 -8.53 -16.82
N VAL A 148 7.01 -7.98 -16.10
CA VAL A 148 6.11 -6.98 -16.68
C VAL A 148 6.91 -5.69 -16.95
N PRO A 149 6.82 -5.10 -18.16
CA PRO A 149 7.48 -3.83 -18.45
C PRO A 149 7.07 -2.70 -17.51
N SER A 150 8.04 -1.92 -17.05
CA SER A 150 7.81 -0.76 -16.17
C SER A 150 7.46 0.54 -16.91
N TYR A 151 7.43 0.49 -18.25
CA TYR A 151 7.10 1.61 -19.12
C TYR A 151 6.31 1.11 -20.36
N PRO A 152 5.58 1.99 -21.07
CA PRO A 152 5.38 3.41 -20.78
C PRO A 152 4.67 3.69 -19.44
N MET A 153 5.02 4.81 -18.81
CA MET A 153 4.40 5.31 -17.58
C MET A 153 3.96 6.76 -17.78
N ALA A 154 2.72 7.09 -17.40
CA ALA A 154 2.23 8.46 -17.34
C ALA A 154 2.25 8.95 -15.91
N VAL A 155 2.70 10.19 -15.67
CA VAL A 155 2.67 10.86 -14.36
C VAL A 155 1.92 12.17 -14.51
N CYS A 156 0.93 12.39 -13.65
CA CYS A 156 0.04 13.55 -13.71
C CYS A 156 -0.09 14.28 -12.36
N ASP A 157 -0.14 15.62 -12.40
CA ASP A 157 -0.39 16.47 -11.24
C ASP A 157 -1.78 17.14 -11.27
N GLU A 158 -2.16 17.79 -10.17
CA GLU A 158 -3.45 18.49 -10.04
C GLU A 158 -3.57 19.75 -10.92
N LYS A 159 -2.46 20.19 -11.53
CA LYS A 159 -2.44 21.39 -12.37
C LYS A 159 -2.74 21.06 -13.84
N GLY A 160 -2.91 19.78 -14.16
CA GLY A 160 -3.13 19.29 -15.51
C GLY A 160 -1.85 19.04 -16.30
N ASN A 161 -0.68 18.99 -15.63
CA ASN A 161 0.56 18.59 -16.28
C ASN A 161 0.60 17.07 -16.42
N THR A 162 1.03 16.59 -17.59
CA THR A 162 1.26 15.18 -17.88
C THR A 162 2.67 14.98 -18.38
N ALA A 163 3.41 14.06 -17.77
CA ALA A 163 4.69 13.57 -18.28
C ALA A 163 4.56 12.11 -18.69
N LEU A 164 5.15 11.74 -19.82
CA LEU A 164 5.23 10.36 -20.29
C LEU A 164 6.68 9.90 -20.28
N ILE A 165 6.93 8.80 -19.57
CA ILE A 165 8.19 8.05 -19.62
C ILE A 165 7.95 6.91 -20.60
N THR A 166 8.45 7.06 -21.82
CA THR A 166 8.17 6.11 -22.91
C THR A 166 9.18 4.98 -23.00
N GLU A 167 10.39 5.20 -22.50
CA GLU A 167 11.51 4.26 -22.52
C GLU A 167 12.38 4.48 -21.28
N ALA A 168 12.95 3.40 -20.75
CA ALA A 168 13.91 3.43 -19.66
C ALA A 168 14.81 2.20 -19.73
N LEU A 169 16.00 2.28 -19.10
CA LEU A 169 16.91 1.13 -19.03
C LEU A 169 16.32 -0.01 -18.17
N ASP A 170 15.69 0.34 -17.05
CA ASP A 170 15.11 -0.59 -16.09
C ASP A 170 14.05 0.14 -15.20
N ALA A 171 13.36 -0.63 -14.35
CA ALA A 171 12.35 -0.08 -13.42
C ALA A 171 12.94 0.95 -12.44
N LYS A 172 14.22 0.81 -12.06
CA LYS A 172 14.89 1.79 -11.18
C LYS A 172 15.11 3.12 -11.90
N TRP A 173 15.36 3.12 -13.20
CA TRP A 173 15.42 4.32 -14.04
C TRP A 173 14.04 4.97 -14.20
N VAL A 174 12.98 4.17 -14.38
CA VAL A 174 11.59 4.70 -14.38
C VAL A 174 11.30 5.42 -13.07
N GLU A 175 11.59 4.79 -11.93
CA GLU A 175 11.45 5.39 -10.60
C GLU A 175 12.22 6.71 -10.46
N ARG A 176 13.49 6.75 -10.85
CA ARG A 176 14.31 7.98 -10.80
C ARG A 176 13.70 9.12 -11.63
N MET A 177 13.24 8.83 -12.84
CA MET A 177 12.62 9.84 -13.72
C MET A 177 11.27 10.29 -13.17
N ALA A 178 10.41 9.35 -12.76
CA ALA A 178 9.09 9.65 -12.20
C ALA A 178 9.19 10.49 -10.92
N ARG A 179 10.15 10.18 -10.05
CA ARG A 179 10.42 10.94 -8.82
C ARG A 179 10.92 12.35 -9.11
N ALA A 180 11.83 12.51 -10.08
CA ALA A 180 12.32 13.84 -10.47
C ALA A 180 11.18 14.73 -11.01
N VAL A 181 10.29 14.18 -11.82
CA VAL A 181 9.09 14.88 -12.32
C VAL A 181 8.13 15.20 -11.17
N THR A 182 7.89 14.24 -10.26
CA THR A 182 6.98 14.42 -9.12
C THR A 182 7.44 15.54 -8.19
N ILE A 183 8.76 15.70 -7.99
CA ILE A 183 9.32 16.84 -7.24
C ILE A 183 8.89 18.17 -7.89
N GLN A 184 9.03 18.30 -9.21
CA GLN A 184 8.63 19.53 -9.93
C GLN A 184 7.11 19.74 -9.94
N MET A 185 6.32 18.66 -9.87
CA MET A 185 4.87 18.71 -9.71
C MET A 185 4.42 19.16 -8.30
N GLY A 186 5.35 19.40 -7.38
CA GLY A 186 5.07 19.83 -6.02
C GLY A 186 4.96 18.67 -5.04
N GLY A 187 5.74 17.61 -5.24
CA GLY A 187 6.00 16.55 -4.25
C GLY A 187 4.98 15.41 -4.21
N VAL A 188 3.87 15.51 -4.93
CA VAL A 188 2.87 14.44 -5.11
C VAL A 188 2.28 14.47 -6.50
N ALA A 189 2.02 13.28 -7.04
CA ALA A 189 1.37 13.04 -8.33
C ALA A 189 0.62 11.69 -8.29
N CYS A 190 -0.10 11.37 -9.36
CA CYS A 190 -0.55 10.00 -9.65
C CYS A 190 0.07 9.50 -10.95
N TYR A 191 0.05 8.20 -11.14
CA TYR A 191 0.53 7.58 -12.36
C TYR A 191 -0.36 6.44 -12.83
N ALA A 192 -0.14 6.07 -14.08
CA ALA A 192 -0.65 4.84 -14.69
C ALA A 192 0.47 4.17 -15.48
N LEU A 193 0.45 2.84 -15.51
CA LEU A 193 1.39 2.01 -16.26
C LEU A 193 0.74 1.46 -17.53
N ALA A 194 1.57 1.01 -18.47
CA ALA A 194 1.13 0.27 -19.64
C ALA A 194 0.20 -0.91 -19.26
N PRO A 195 -0.81 -1.22 -20.09
CA PRO A 195 -1.74 -2.31 -19.78
C PRO A 195 -1.03 -3.66 -19.70
N MET A 196 -1.36 -4.42 -18.64
CA MET A 196 -0.99 -5.81 -18.45
C MET A 196 -2.05 -6.74 -19.04
N THR A 197 -1.65 -7.95 -19.41
CA THR A 197 -2.58 -9.02 -19.76
C THR A 197 -3.10 -9.74 -18.52
N ALA A 198 -4.20 -10.47 -18.65
CA ALA A 198 -4.74 -11.33 -17.58
C ALA A 198 -3.68 -12.29 -17.02
N HIS A 199 -2.94 -12.96 -17.92
CA HIS A 199 -1.89 -13.89 -17.53
C HIS A 199 -0.78 -13.22 -16.71
N GLN A 200 -0.37 -12.00 -17.07
CA GLN A 200 0.61 -11.23 -16.30
C GLN A 200 0.09 -10.91 -14.90
N VAL A 201 -1.18 -10.48 -14.78
CA VAL A 201 -1.78 -10.24 -13.46
C VAL A 201 -1.79 -11.51 -12.61
N GLN A 202 -2.32 -12.61 -13.14
CA GLN A 202 -2.48 -13.87 -12.41
C GLN A 202 -1.14 -14.50 -11.95
N THR A 203 -0.04 -14.20 -12.63
CA THR A 203 1.27 -14.79 -12.34
C THR A 203 2.21 -13.86 -11.57
N THR A 204 1.92 -12.56 -11.55
CA THR A 204 2.85 -11.56 -10.99
C THR A 204 2.23 -10.67 -9.92
N ALA A 205 0.91 -10.67 -9.73
CA ALA A 205 0.24 -9.88 -8.70
C ALA A 205 0.16 -10.62 -7.36
N VAL A 206 0.01 -9.87 -6.27
CA VAL A 206 -0.51 -10.39 -5.00
C VAL A 206 -2.03 -10.41 -5.12
N LEU A 207 -2.61 -11.60 -5.11
CA LEU A 207 -4.03 -11.84 -5.36
C LEU A 207 -4.88 -11.68 -4.09
N ASP A 208 -6.17 -11.41 -4.27
CA ASP A 208 -7.21 -11.29 -3.21
C ASP A 208 -6.94 -10.20 -2.15
N SER A 209 -6.03 -9.29 -2.45
CA SER A 209 -5.49 -8.35 -1.47
C SER A 209 -6.47 -7.23 -1.13
N LEU A 210 -7.36 -6.84 -2.05
CA LEU A 210 -8.41 -5.86 -1.79
C LEU A 210 -9.52 -6.46 -0.93
N SER A 211 -9.93 -7.70 -1.21
CA SER A 211 -10.86 -8.43 -0.34
C SER A 211 -10.27 -8.71 1.04
N LEU A 212 -8.97 -9.01 1.15
CA LEU A 212 -8.29 -9.18 2.43
C LEU A 212 -8.39 -7.91 3.30
N VAL A 213 -8.07 -6.74 2.75
CA VAL A 213 -8.16 -5.50 3.55
C VAL A 213 -9.58 -5.13 3.92
N LYS A 214 -10.56 -5.41 3.06
CA LYS A 214 -11.97 -5.25 3.43
C LYS A 214 -12.31 -6.12 4.64
N ARG A 215 -11.95 -7.42 4.61
CA ARG A 215 -12.21 -8.35 5.73
C ARG A 215 -11.53 -7.91 7.02
N LEU A 216 -10.28 -7.44 6.95
CA LEU A 216 -9.56 -6.92 8.12
C LEU A 216 -10.25 -5.69 8.72
N GLY A 217 -10.66 -4.75 7.87
CA GLY A 217 -11.40 -3.58 8.34
C GLY A 217 -12.77 -3.92 8.91
N ASP A 218 -13.49 -4.87 8.30
CA ASP A 218 -14.76 -5.37 8.82
C ASP A 218 -14.57 -6.00 10.21
N ALA A 219 -13.52 -6.80 10.42
CA ALA A 219 -13.21 -7.39 11.73
C ALA A 219 -12.96 -6.32 12.80
N VAL A 220 -12.16 -5.31 12.51
CA VAL A 220 -11.90 -4.20 13.44
C VAL A 220 -13.18 -3.43 13.78
N ARG A 221 -14.00 -3.11 12.77
CA ARG A 221 -15.25 -2.37 12.97
C ARG A 221 -16.27 -3.18 13.77
N ASN A 222 -16.36 -4.48 13.48
CA ASN A 222 -17.24 -5.39 14.20
C ASN A 222 -16.81 -5.51 15.67
N ALA A 223 -15.52 -5.79 15.94
CA ALA A 223 -14.99 -5.90 17.29
C ALA A 223 -15.25 -4.64 18.13
N ARG A 224 -15.07 -3.44 17.54
CA ARG A 224 -15.41 -2.17 18.22
C ARG A 224 -16.89 -2.06 18.57
N THR A 225 -17.76 -2.54 17.69
CA THR A 225 -19.22 -2.48 17.87
C THR A 225 -19.70 -3.49 18.91
N THR A 226 -19.04 -4.65 18.99
CA THR A 226 -19.34 -5.73 19.94
C THR A 226 -18.56 -5.64 21.25
N HIS A 227 -17.64 -4.66 21.37
CA HIS A 227 -16.72 -4.49 22.50
C HIS A 227 -15.78 -5.69 22.70
N GLU A 228 -15.40 -6.36 21.62
CA GLU A 228 -14.37 -7.40 21.56
C GLU A 228 -12.99 -6.77 21.28
N ASP A 229 -11.91 -7.54 21.46
CA ASP A 229 -10.56 -7.06 21.17
C ASP A 229 -10.34 -6.95 19.65
N PRO A 230 -10.12 -5.74 19.11
CA PRO A 230 -9.89 -5.56 17.67
C PRO A 230 -8.57 -6.20 17.19
N ILE A 231 -7.59 -6.39 18.08
CA ILE A 231 -6.31 -7.03 17.74
C ILE A 231 -6.50 -8.54 17.57
N GLU A 232 -7.22 -9.20 18.47
CA GLU A 232 -7.55 -10.62 18.33
C GLU A 232 -8.38 -10.85 17.06
N ALA A 233 -9.40 -10.02 16.83
CA ALA A 233 -10.24 -10.11 15.63
C ALA A 233 -9.45 -9.93 14.32
N LEU A 234 -8.41 -9.09 14.31
CA LEU A 234 -7.50 -8.94 13.17
C LEU A 234 -6.69 -10.20 12.91
N LEU A 235 -6.12 -10.79 13.97
CA LEU A 235 -5.27 -11.98 13.89
C LEU A 235 -6.06 -13.24 13.49
N ASP A 236 -7.35 -13.30 13.82
CA ASP A 236 -8.27 -14.34 13.34
C ASP A 236 -8.50 -14.28 11.82
N VAL A 237 -8.48 -13.09 11.23
CA VAL A 237 -8.69 -12.89 9.79
C VAL A 237 -7.40 -13.10 8.98
N HIS A 238 -6.27 -12.64 9.51
CA HIS A 238 -4.97 -12.76 8.87
C HIS A 238 -3.92 -13.20 9.90
N PRO A 239 -3.41 -14.44 9.81
CA PRO A 239 -2.45 -14.96 10.78
C PRO A 239 -1.18 -14.10 10.85
N GLY A 240 -0.89 -13.63 12.05
CA GLY A 240 0.27 -12.83 12.40
C GLY A 240 0.58 -12.97 13.89
N LYS A 241 1.41 -12.08 14.43
CA LYS A 241 1.69 -12.03 15.87
C LYS A 241 1.78 -10.61 16.41
N VAL A 242 1.45 -10.45 17.69
CA VAL A 242 1.79 -9.23 18.44
C VAL A 242 3.30 -9.24 18.69
N LEU A 243 4.01 -8.30 18.08
CA LEU A 243 5.44 -8.10 18.27
C LEU A 243 5.74 -7.35 19.57
N PHE A 244 4.88 -6.37 19.90
CA PHE A 244 5.09 -5.48 21.03
C PHE A 244 3.83 -4.70 21.38
N GLN A 245 3.70 -4.29 22.63
CA GLN A 245 2.68 -3.35 23.08
C GLN A 245 3.31 -2.31 23.99
N GLY A 246 2.99 -1.04 23.79
CA GLY A 246 3.56 0.01 24.61
C GLY A 246 3.17 1.43 24.23
N LYS A 247 3.98 2.39 24.66
CA LYS A 247 3.78 3.82 24.42
C LYS A 247 4.94 4.39 23.60
N ILE A 248 4.62 5.20 22.60
CA ILE A 248 5.64 5.94 21.85
C ILE A 248 6.30 6.99 22.76
N VAL A 249 7.61 6.89 22.94
CA VAL A 249 8.41 7.81 23.78
C VAL A 249 9.44 8.62 23.00
N ASP A 250 9.73 8.25 21.75
CA ASP A 250 10.57 9.06 20.87
C ASP A 250 10.19 8.83 19.40
N LEU A 251 10.35 9.88 18.61
CA LEU A 251 10.10 9.86 17.16
C LEU A 251 11.05 10.85 16.49
N ASP A 252 12.02 10.33 15.75
CA ASP A 252 12.82 11.10 14.81
C ASP A 252 12.28 10.87 13.40
N ARG A 253 12.05 11.97 12.66
CA ARG A 253 11.54 11.92 11.29
C ARG A 253 12.06 13.09 10.49
N GLN A 254 12.69 12.79 9.36
CA GLN A 254 13.22 13.77 8.42
C GLN A 254 12.73 13.44 7.00
N THR A 255 12.43 14.47 6.21
CA THR A 255 12.11 14.29 4.78
C THR A 255 13.36 14.51 3.94
N THR A 256 13.87 13.45 3.32
CA THR A 256 15.08 13.49 2.49
C THR A 256 14.80 12.81 1.15
N ALA A 257 15.15 13.47 0.03
CA ALA A 257 14.97 12.95 -1.33
C ALA A 257 13.52 12.47 -1.66
N GLY A 258 12.51 13.09 -1.05
CA GLY A 258 11.10 12.74 -1.26
C GLY A 258 10.60 11.54 -0.45
N PHE A 259 11.37 11.08 0.56
CA PHE A 259 10.97 10.03 1.50
C PHE A 259 11.01 10.57 2.93
N ALA A 260 10.08 10.11 3.78
CA ALA A 260 10.16 10.27 5.23
C ALA A 260 11.04 9.16 5.80
N ARG A 261 12.17 9.50 6.39
CA ARG A 261 13.10 8.55 7.03
C ARG A 261 13.25 8.86 8.50
N GLY A 262 13.41 7.83 9.31
CA GLY A 262 13.61 7.99 10.74
C GLY A 262 13.32 6.73 11.53
N GLN A 263 13.10 6.92 12.82
CA GLN A 263 12.82 5.84 13.75
C GLN A 263 11.78 6.24 14.78
N VAL A 264 11.01 5.27 15.24
CA VAL A 264 10.10 5.39 16.38
C VAL A 264 10.54 4.46 17.49
N VAL A 265 10.47 4.96 18.73
CA VAL A 265 10.80 4.21 19.93
C VAL A 265 9.54 4.03 20.78
N ILE A 266 9.31 2.79 21.20
CA ILE A 266 8.17 2.39 22.01
C ILE A 266 8.70 1.74 23.29
N GLU A 267 8.30 2.28 24.44
CA GLU A 267 8.53 1.65 25.76
C GLU A 267 7.35 0.73 26.06
N GLY A 268 7.66 -0.50 26.48
CA GLY A 268 6.65 -1.53 26.64
C GLY A 268 5.73 -1.30 27.83
N THR A 269 4.55 -1.90 27.75
CA THR A 269 3.59 -1.98 28.86
C THR A 269 3.25 -3.43 29.17
N ASP A 270 2.70 -3.68 30.35
CA ASP A 270 2.22 -5.00 30.77
C ASP A 270 3.33 -6.06 30.65
N GLN A 271 3.14 -7.09 29.82
CA GLN A 271 4.13 -8.15 29.62
C GLN A 271 5.46 -7.67 28.99
N PHE A 272 5.50 -6.43 28.46
CA PHE A 272 6.67 -5.82 27.85
C PHE A 272 7.28 -4.69 28.69
N GLU A 273 6.87 -4.49 29.95
CA GLU A 273 7.24 -3.32 30.78
C GLU A 273 8.75 -3.05 30.89
N SER A 274 9.60 -4.07 30.79
CA SER A 274 11.06 -3.94 30.88
C SER A 274 11.76 -3.81 29.52
N ASP A 275 11.00 -3.83 28.43
CA ASP A 275 11.52 -3.90 27.07
C ASP A 275 11.29 -2.61 26.30
N LYS A 276 12.09 -2.44 25.24
CA LYS A 276 11.97 -1.32 24.32
C LYS A 276 12.03 -1.82 22.88
N LEU A 277 11.06 -1.38 22.07
CA LEU A 277 11.04 -1.62 20.64
C LEU A 277 11.50 -0.36 19.89
N THR A 278 12.40 -0.54 18.93
CA THR A 278 12.76 0.50 17.95
C THR A 278 12.40 0.03 16.56
N ILE A 279 11.66 0.86 15.82
CA ILE A 279 11.30 0.60 14.42
C ILE A 279 11.91 1.68 13.54
N GLU A 280 12.69 1.28 12.53
CA GLU A 280 13.18 2.19 11.49
C GLU A 280 12.25 2.14 10.28
N PHE A 281 12.06 3.31 9.64
CA PHE A 281 11.17 3.45 8.49
C PHE A 281 11.75 4.32 7.39
N GLN A 282 11.36 4.02 6.14
CA GLN A 282 11.48 4.87 4.96
C GLN A 282 10.12 4.90 4.27
N ASN A 283 9.27 5.88 4.60
CA ASN A 283 7.81 5.91 4.39
C ASN A 283 7.07 4.74 5.07
N GLU A 284 7.56 3.52 4.89
CA GLU A 284 7.06 2.28 5.49
C GLU A 284 8.03 1.77 6.58
N ASN A 285 7.49 1.04 7.55
CA ASN A 285 8.23 0.35 8.60
C ASN A 285 9.01 -0.83 8.01
N LEU A 286 10.33 -0.84 8.21
CA LEU A 286 11.23 -1.77 7.53
C LEU A 286 11.85 -2.81 8.45
N ILE A 287 12.17 -2.43 9.69
CA ILE A 287 12.86 -3.30 10.64
C ILE A 287 12.44 -2.96 12.07
N ALA A 288 12.13 -3.97 12.86
CA ALA A 288 11.75 -3.86 14.26
C ALA A 288 12.79 -4.56 15.14
N ARG A 289 13.32 -3.84 16.12
CA ARG A 289 14.30 -4.36 17.08
C ARG A 289 13.80 -4.28 18.51
N LEU A 290 13.71 -5.43 19.17
CA LEU A 290 13.42 -5.56 20.59
C LEU A 290 14.73 -5.60 21.36
N ASN A 291 15.01 -4.59 22.17
CA ASN A 291 16.27 -4.49 22.93
C ASN A 291 17.54 -4.69 22.07
N SER A 292 17.50 -4.26 20.80
CA SER A 292 18.54 -4.42 19.76
C SER A 292 18.50 -5.72 18.95
N GLU A 293 17.72 -6.72 19.34
CA GLU A 293 17.53 -7.96 18.57
C GLU A 293 16.46 -7.75 17.48
N ILE A 294 16.75 -8.17 16.26
CA ILE A 294 15.79 -8.06 15.14
C ILE A 294 14.70 -9.11 15.32
N ILE A 295 13.46 -8.67 15.47
CA ILE A 295 12.29 -9.56 15.65
C ILE A 295 11.37 -9.62 14.44
N CYS A 296 11.50 -8.66 13.51
CA CYS A 296 10.78 -8.61 12.24
C CYS A 296 11.53 -7.67 11.28
N ILE A 297 11.58 -8.05 10.01
CA ILE A 297 12.26 -7.28 8.96
C ILE A 297 11.54 -7.49 7.62
N VAL A 298 11.55 -6.45 6.79
CA VAL A 298 11.06 -6.48 5.40
C VAL A 298 11.63 -7.68 4.62
N PRO A 299 10.85 -8.40 3.80
CA PRO A 299 9.49 -8.09 3.31
C PRO A 299 8.34 -8.33 4.28
N ASP A 300 8.56 -8.96 5.44
CA ASP A 300 7.52 -9.13 6.44
C ASP A 300 6.97 -7.78 6.92
N LEU A 301 5.68 -7.76 7.21
CA LEU A 301 4.95 -6.53 7.49
C LEU A 301 5.10 -6.16 8.96
N ILE A 302 5.49 -4.90 9.21
CA ILE A 302 5.53 -4.29 10.53
C ILE A 302 4.42 -3.24 10.59
N CYS A 303 3.35 -3.52 11.31
CA CYS A 303 2.14 -2.72 11.35
C CYS A 303 1.97 -2.10 12.73
N ILE A 304 1.73 -0.79 12.80
CA ILE A 304 1.49 -0.09 14.06
C ILE A 304 0.03 0.32 14.10
N VAL A 305 -0.69 -0.11 15.13
CA VAL A 305 -2.09 0.23 15.36
C VAL A 305 -2.28 0.84 16.75
N ASP A 306 -3.31 1.65 16.90
CA ASP A 306 -3.79 2.10 18.20
C ASP A 306 -4.21 0.89 19.05
N SER A 307 -3.72 0.79 20.29
CA SER A 307 -3.96 -0.40 21.14
C SER A 307 -5.41 -0.59 21.56
N GLU A 308 -6.22 0.47 21.60
CA GLU A 308 -7.61 0.38 22.08
C GLU A 308 -8.56 0.16 20.91
N ARG A 309 -8.32 0.84 19.79
CA ARG A 309 -9.20 0.85 18.63
C ARG A 309 -8.75 -0.14 17.57
N GLY A 310 -7.49 -0.55 17.50
CA GLY A 310 -6.96 -1.30 16.35
C GLY A 310 -6.94 -0.47 15.06
N GLU A 311 -6.89 0.86 15.18
CA GLU A 311 -6.87 1.80 14.07
C GLU A 311 -5.43 1.95 13.56
N PRO A 312 -5.14 1.88 12.25
CA PRO A 312 -3.78 1.97 11.74
C PRO A 312 -3.18 3.37 11.95
N ILE A 313 -1.90 3.41 12.29
CA ILE A 313 -1.15 4.67 12.44
C ILE A 313 -0.06 4.72 11.38
N THR A 314 -0.24 5.59 10.39
CA THR A 314 0.75 5.84 9.34
C THR A 314 1.96 6.62 9.88
N THR A 315 3.11 6.52 9.20
CA THR A 315 4.38 7.14 9.64
C THR A 315 4.28 8.65 9.72
N GLU A 316 3.47 9.31 8.88
CA GLU A 316 3.18 10.75 8.98
C GLU A 316 2.28 11.12 10.17
N LEU A 317 1.55 10.15 10.74
CA LEU A 317 0.64 10.32 11.88
C LEU A 317 1.21 9.83 13.22
N LEU A 318 2.34 9.13 13.26
CA LEU A 318 3.01 8.76 14.52
C LEU A 318 3.29 9.99 15.39
N ARG A 319 2.96 9.92 16.69
CA ARG A 319 3.16 11.00 17.66
C ARG A 319 3.63 10.44 19.00
N TYR A 320 4.46 11.21 19.71
CA TYR A 320 4.80 10.95 21.10
C TYR A 320 3.53 10.79 21.94
N GLY A 321 3.52 9.78 22.80
CA GLY A 321 2.46 9.53 23.77
C GLY A 321 1.36 8.60 23.33
N PHE A 322 1.30 8.21 22.05
CA PHE A 322 0.32 7.21 21.57
C PHE A 322 0.58 5.86 22.21
N ARG A 323 -0.51 5.16 22.58
CA ARG A 323 -0.49 3.76 23.01
C ARG A 323 -0.71 2.89 21.79
N VAL A 324 0.24 2.03 21.51
CA VAL A 324 0.30 1.30 20.25
C VAL A 324 0.58 -0.17 20.46
N THR A 325 -0.02 -0.97 19.60
CA THR A 325 0.29 -2.40 19.44
C THR A 325 0.98 -2.56 18.10
N VAL A 326 2.12 -3.25 18.10
CA VAL A 326 2.90 -3.54 16.90
C VAL A 326 2.62 -4.98 16.51
N LEU A 327 2.16 -5.16 15.28
CA LEU A 327 1.83 -6.45 14.69
C LEU A 327 2.86 -6.82 13.62
N GLY A 328 3.16 -8.11 13.54
CA GLY A 328 3.99 -8.72 12.50
C GLY A 328 3.15 -9.67 11.66
N PHE A 329 3.19 -9.52 10.34
CA PHE A 329 2.59 -10.49 9.41
C PHE A 329 3.63 -11.00 8.41
N PRO A 330 3.57 -12.28 8.02
CA PRO A 330 4.41 -12.79 6.94
C PRO A 330 4.17 -12.00 5.65
N GLY A 331 5.24 -11.65 4.94
CA GLY A 331 5.18 -11.04 3.63
C GLY A 331 4.60 -12.00 2.58
N PRO A 332 4.05 -11.48 1.47
CA PRO A 332 3.65 -12.31 0.34
C PRO A 332 4.82 -13.16 -0.19
N ASP A 333 4.54 -14.41 -0.58
CA ASP A 333 5.57 -15.38 -1.03
C ASP A 333 6.41 -14.87 -2.22
N LEU A 334 5.80 -14.06 -3.09
CA LEU A 334 6.47 -13.40 -4.22
C LEU A 334 7.69 -12.58 -3.76
N TRP A 335 7.64 -11.97 -2.58
CA TRP A 335 8.77 -11.19 -2.05
C TRP A 335 9.87 -12.01 -1.39
N LYS A 336 9.60 -13.29 -1.09
CA LYS A 336 10.53 -14.20 -0.42
C LYS A 336 11.41 -14.99 -1.39
N THR A 337 11.14 -14.87 -2.69
CA THR A 337 12.01 -15.40 -3.76
C THR A 337 13.33 -14.63 -3.83
N PRO A 338 14.41 -15.20 -4.41
CA PRO A 338 15.68 -14.50 -4.59
C PRO A 338 15.53 -13.16 -5.32
N GLU A 339 14.71 -13.10 -6.37
CA GLU A 339 14.44 -11.90 -7.15
C GLU A 339 13.61 -10.86 -6.37
N GLY A 340 12.63 -11.33 -5.58
CA GLY A 340 11.86 -10.50 -4.67
C GLY A 340 12.74 -9.86 -3.59
N LEU A 341 13.56 -10.66 -2.92
CA LEU A 341 14.50 -10.20 -1.88
C LEU A 341 15.57 -9.26 -2.43
N ALA A 342 16.04 -9.49 -3.66
CA ALA A 342 16.98 -8.57 -4.32
C ALA A 342 16.35 -7.20 -4.64
N THR A 343 15.02 -7.14 -4.77
CA THR A 343 14.28 -5.92 -5.12
C THR A 343 13.79 -5.16 -3.89
N ALA A 344 13.29 -5.88 -2.89
CA ALA A 344 12.60 -5.31 -1.72
C ALA A 344 12.91 -6.03 -0.40
N GLY A 345 13.98 -6.84 -0.33
CA GLY A 345 14.45 -7.44 0.91
C GLY A 345 15.39 -6.52 1.72
N PRO A 346 15.96 -7.01 2.83
CA PRO A 346 16.77 -6.20 3.75
C PRO A 346 17.92 -5.43 3.07
N SER A 347 18.65 -6.10 2.18
CA SER A 347 19.80 -5.52 1.48
C SER A 347 19.41 -4.41 0.50
N ALA A 348 18.20 -4.45 -0.07
CA ALA A 348 17.68 -3.38 -0.93
C ALA A 348 17.49 -2.06 -0.16
N PHE A 349 17.28 -2.14 1.16
CA PHE A 349 17.19 -1.01 2.07
C PHE A 349 18.50 -0.68 2.79
N GLY A 350 19.58 -1.40 2.47
CA GLY A 350 20.91 -1.17 3.05
C GLY A 350 21.16 -1.87 4.39
N TYR A 351 20.32 -2.83 4.79
CA TYR A 351 20.57 -3.66 5.96
C TYR A 351 21.46 -4.85 5.61
N ASP A 352 22.57 -5.01 6.33
CA ASP A 352 23.48 -6.15 6.21
C ASP A 352 22.99 -7.33 7.07
N VAL A 353 21.83 -7.88 6.69
CA VAL A 353 21.12 -8.95 7.42
C VAL A 353 20.50 -9.90 6.40
N GLU A 354 20.69 -11.21 6.58
CA GLU A 354 19.98 -12.21 5.79
C GLU A 354 18.51 -12.31 6.23
N TYR A 355 17.59 -12.36 5.27
CA TYR A 355 16.18 -12.51 5.57
C TYR A 355 15.88 -13.92 6.10
N SER A 356 15.10 -13.97 7.18
CA SER A 356 14.47 -15.18 7.71
C SER A 356 12.99 -14.91 7.93
N ASP A 357 12.14 -15.90 7.67
CA ASP A 357 10.70 -15.77 7.86
C ASP A 357 10.32 -15.40 9.31
N LEU A 358 9.31 -14.55 9.43
CA LEU A 358 8.66 -14.28 10.71
C LEU A 358 8.06 -15.56 11.31
N GLU A 359 8.65 -16.02 12.41
CA GLU A 359 8.10 -17.11 13.21
C GLU A 359 6.83 -16.67 13.94
N LEU A 360 5.72 -17.37 13.78
CA LEU A 360 4.44 -17.05 14.42
C LEU A 360 4.18 -17.81 15.74
N THR A 361 5.08 -18.70 16.14
CA THR A 361 4.92 -19.63 17.27
C THR A 361 5.84 -19.32 18.44
#